data_AF-A0A6V7HRT5-F1
#
_entry.id   AF-A0A6V7HRT5-F1
#
_cell.length_a   1.000
_cell.length_b   1.000
_cell.length_c   1.000
_cell.angle_alpha   90.00
_cell.angle_beta   90.00
_cell.angle_gamma   90.00
#
_symmetry.space_group_name_H-M   'P 1'
#
loop_
_entity.id
_entity.type
_entity.pdbx_description
1 polymer ?
#
loop_
_entity_poly.entity_id
_entity_poly.type
_entity_poly.pdbx_seq_one_letter_code
_entity_poly.pdbx_strand_id
1 'polypeptide(L)' 'SVPRGAFGSLGDSLLRVDLSNNELNHMEDNALTGLRHLLFLNLSRNDLIRFNSDVFK' A
#
# COMPACT_ATOMS: atom_id res chain seq x y z
N SER A 1 -4.54 2.73 -9.10
CA SER A 1 -4.30 3.38 -7.79
C SER A 1 -4.59 2.40 -6.67
N VAL A 2 -4.11 2.66 -5.45
CA VAL A 2 -4.54 1.92 -4.26
C VAL A 2 -5.55 2.81 -3.49
N PRO A 3 -6.80 2.36 -3.31
CA PRO A 3 -7.83 3.16 -2.64
C PRO A 3 -7.63 3.19 -1.12
N ARG A 4 -8.23 4.19 -0.46
CA ARG A 4 -8.28 4.27 1.00
C ARG A 4 -8.83 2.98 1.60
N GLY A 5 -8.14 2.45 2.62
CA GLY A 5 -8.62 1.28 3.35
C GLY A 5 -8.66 0.00 2.52
N ALA A 6 -7.88 -0.09 1.43
CA ALA A 6 -7.80 -1.26 0.56
C ALA A 6 -7.54 -2.58 1.32
N PHE A 7 -6.92 -2.49 2.50
CA PHE A 7 -6.55 -3.64 3.33
C PHE A 7 -7.34 -3.75 4.64
N GLY A 8 -8.46 -3.05 4.80
CA GLY A 8 -9.15 -2.85 6.08
C GLY A 8 -9.30 -4.11 6.95
N SER A 9 -10.01 -5.14 6.47
CA SER A 9 -10.25 -6.37 7.26
C SER A 9 -9.06 -7.32 7.30
N LEU A 10 -8.09 -7.17 6.41
CA LEU A 10 -6.93 -8.06 6.29
C LEU A 10 -5.70 -7.49 7.01
N GLY A 11 -5.67 -6.19 7.28
CA GLY A 11 -4.44 -5.46 7.57
C GLY A 11 -3.70 -5.95 8.81
N ASP A 12 -4.43 -6.33 9.86
CA ASP A 12 -3.83 -6.85 11.09
C ASP A 12 -3.22 -8.26 10.91
N SER A 13 -3.44 -8.94 9.77
CA SER A 13 -2.87 -10.27 9.48
C SER A 13 -1.79 -10.25 8.39
N LEU A 14 -1.68 -9.17 7.62
CA LEU A 14 -0.79 -9.11 6.47
C LEU A 14 0.65 -8.84 6.91
N LEU A 15 1.52 -9.81 6.68
CA LEU A 15 2.97 -9.68 6.87
C LEU A 15 3.70 -9.24 5.59
N ARG A 16 3.11 -9.51 4.42
CA ARG A 16 3.71 -9.27 3.12
C ARG A 16 2.66 -8.80 2.12
N VAL A 17 2.95 -7.70 1.44
CA VAL A 17 2.17 -7.16 0.33
C VAL A 17 3.09 -6.99 -0.87
N ASP A 18 2.79 -7.69 -1.96
CA ASP A 18 3.50 -7.56 -3.23
C ASP A 18 2.55 -6.99 -4.28
N LEU A 19 2.79 -5.73 -4.66
CA LEU A 19 2.08 -5.03 -5.72
C LEU A 19 3.01 -4.73 -6.90
N SER A 20 4.12 -5.46 -7.03
CA SER A 20 5.08 -5.23 -8.11
C SER A 20 4.51 -5.58 -9.48
N ASN A 21 5.05 -4.95 -10.53
CA ASN A 21 4.65 -5.15 -11.92
C ASN A 21 3.17 -4.78 -12.18
N ASN A 22 2.74 -3.64 -11.63
CA ASN A 22 1.45 -3.05 -11.93
C ASN A 22 1.63 -1.65 -12.51
N GLU A 23 0.52 -1.00 -12.86
CA GLU A 23 0.49 0.37 -13.38
C GLU A 23 0.05 1.37 -12.29
N LEU A 24 0.52 1.17 -11.05
CA LEU A 24 0.17 2.08 -9.96
C LEU A 24 0.90 3.41 -10.19
N ASN A 25 0.15 4.49 -10.33
CA ASN A 25 0.66 5.86 -10.46
C ASN A 25 0.32 6.75 -9.25
N HIS A 26 -0.53 6.26 -8.34
CA HIS A 26 -0.99 6.98 -7.16
C HIS A 26 -1.52 6.03 -6.08
N MET A 27 -1.42 6.46 -4.82
CA MET A 27 -2.07 5.85 -3.65
C MET A 27 -2.85 6.94 -2.89
N GLU A 28 -4.08 6.64 -2.54
CA GLU A 28 -4.91 7.55 -1.73
C GLU A 28 -4.39 7.65 -0.29
N ASP A 29 -4.78 8.72 0.41
CA ASP A 29 -4.48 8.85 1.83
C ASP A 29 -5.06 7.66 2.61
N ASN A 30 -4.29 7.13 3.56
CA ASN A 30 -4.64 5.96 4.37
C ASN A 30 -4.84 4.68 3.53
N ALA A 31 -4.26 4.58 2.33
CA ALA A 31 -4.35 3.38 1.48
C ALA A 31 -3.70 2.14 2.12
N LEU A 32 -2.64 2.33 2.92
CA LEU A 32 -1.92 1.26 3.61
C LEU A 32 -2.22 1.24 5.12
N THR A 33 -3.24 1.98 5.56
CA THR A 33 -3.69 1.97 6.94
C THR A 33 -4.11 0.59 7.39
N GLY A 34 -3.75 0.25 8.63
CA GLY A 34 -4.08 -1.04 9.23
C GLY A 34 -3.10 -2.16 8.90
N LEU A 35 -2.13 -1.95 8.00
CA LEU A 35 -1.02 -2.90 7.74
C LEU A 35 0.01 -2.92 8.91
N ARG A 36 -0.46 -3.10 10.15
CA ARG A 36 0.33 -2.94 11.39
C ARG A 36 1.47 -3.94 11.56
N HIS A 37 1.32 -5.11 10.95
CA HIS A 37 2.28 -6.20 11.03
C HIS A 37 3.08 -6.39 9.73
N LEU A 38 3.00 -5.44 8.80
CA LEU A 38 3.65 -5.55 7.51
C LEU A 38 5.18 -5.50 7.66
N LEU A 39 5.83 -6.54 7.19
CA LEU A 39 7.30 -6.67 7.18
C LEU A 39 7.88 -6.43 5.79
N PHE A 40 7.08 -6.64 4.75
CA PHE A 40 7.53 -6.51 3.36
C PHE A 40 6.46 -5.86 2.50
N LEU A 41 6.83 -4.77 1.84
CA LEU A 41 6.04 -4.08 0.83
C LEU A 41 6.87 -3.96 -0.45
N ASN A 42 6.41 -4.62 -1.52
CA ASN A 42 7.05 -4.49 -2.83
C ASN A 42 6.17 -3.69 -3.77
N LEU A 43 6.68 -2.54 -4.19
CA LEU A 43 6.06 -1.62 -5.14
C LEU A 43 6.88 -1.50 -6.42
N SER A 44 7.91 -2.33 -6.61
CA SER A 44 8.80 -2.23 -7.76
C SER A 44 8.06 -2.40 -9.08
N ARG A 45 8.56 -1.78 -10.15
CA ARG A 45 7.95 -1.86 -11.49
C ARG A 45 6.48 -1.38 -11.47
N ASN A 46 6.31 -0.16 -10.97
CA ASN A 46 5.09 0.65 -11.05
C ASN A 46 5.48 2.06 -11.51
N ASP A 47 4.49 2.90 -11.80
CA ASP A 47 4.66 4.29 -12.23
C ASP A 47 4.54 5.29 -11.07
N LEU A 48 4.88 4.86 -9.85
CA LEU A 48 4.82 5.68 -8.65
C LEU A 48 5.99 6.67 -8.61
N ILE A 49 5.70 7.94 -8.88
CA ILE A 49 6.69 9.03 -8.79
C ILE A 49 6.80 9.57 -7.35
N ARG A 50 5.69 9.56 -6.62
CA ARG A 50 5.56 10.03 -5.23
C ARG A 50 4.32 9.45 -4.57
N PHE A 51 4.30 9.41 -3.25
CA PHE A 51 3.10 9.24 -2.44
C PHE A 51 3.21 10.08 -1.16
N ASN A 52 2.06 10.44 -0.59
CA ASN A 52 2.01 11.26 0.62
C ASN A 52 2.51 10.47 1.83
N SER A 53 3.04 11.13 2.86
CA SER A 53 3.38 10.50 4.15
C SER A 53 2.21 9.79 4.81
N ASP A 54 1.00 10.21 4.44
CA ASP A 54 -0.26 9.84 5.08
C ASP A 54 -0.78 8.49 4.60
N VAL A 55 -0.12 7.86 3.63
CA VAL A 55 -0.51 6.52 3.15
C VAL A 55 -0.32 5.43 4.21
N PHE A 56 0.61 5.61 5.16
CA PHE A 56 0.98 4.64 6.20
C PHE A 56 0.38 4.92 7.59
N LYS A 57 -0.52 5.89 7.72
CA LYS A 57 -1.11 6.24 9.02
C LYS A 57 -1.95 5.12 9.62
#